data_AF-A0A519PQQ0-F1
#
_entry.id   AF-A0A519PQQ0-F1
#
_cell.length_a   1.000
_cell.length_b   1.000
_cell.length_c   1.000
_cell.angle_alpha   90.00
_cell.angle_beta   90.00
_cell.angle_gamma   90.00
#
_symmetry.space_group_name_H-M   'P 1'
#
loop_
_entity.id
_entity.type
_entity.pdbx_description
1 polymer ?
#
loop_
_entity_poly.entity_id
_entity_poly.type
_entity_poly.pdbx_seq_one_letter_code
_entity_poly.pdbx_strand_id
1 'polypeptide(L)'
;MEHVDPTVFRLAIFVLAIFVGYYVVWSVTPALHTPLMAVTNAISSVIIVGGLIAAASASSDGGWVAKAAGVAAVTLASVNIFGGFMVTRRMLAMYRKKERLKPVADAKA
;
A
#
# COMPACT_ATOMS: atom_id res chain seq x y z
N MET A 1 32.68 0.09 16.76
CA MET A 1 31.82 0.42 15.60
C MET A 1 31.36 1.84 15.84
N GLU A 2 31.81 2.81 15.04
CA GLU A 2 31.40 4.20 15.20
C GLU A 2 29.87 4.30 15.25
N HIS A 3 29.35 4.94 16.30
CA HIS A 3 27.93 5.27 16.39
C HIS A 3 27.65 6.35 15.35
N VAL A 4 27.25 5.91 14.16
CA VAL A 4 26.66 6.80 13.16
C VAL A 4 25.42 7.43 13.80
N ASP A 5 25.30 8.75 13.75
CA ASP A 5 24.18 9.45 14.36
C ASP A 5 22.84 8.87 13.83
N PRO A 6 21.88 8.51 14.72
CA PRO A 6 20.62 7.90 14.31
C PRO A 6 19.83 8.73 13.29
N THR A 7 19.96 10.05 13.33
CA THR A 7 19.31 10.94 12.36
C THR A 7 19.97 10.85 10.99
N VAL A 8 21.31 10.86 10.94
CA VAL A 8 22.08 10.70 9.70
C VAL A 8 21.79 9.33 9.07
N PHE A 9 21.71 8.28 9.88
CA PHE A 9 21.37 6.94 9.40
C PHE A 9 19.96 6.86 8.80
N ARG A 10 18.95 7.42 9.49
CA ARG A 10 17.55 7.46 8.98
C ARG A 10 17.44 8.34 7.74
N LEU A 11 18.19 9.44 7.67
CA LEU A 11 18.23 10.32 6.51
C LEU A 11 18.85 9.60 5.31
N ALA A 12 19.92 8.84 5.50
CA ALA A 12 20.52 8.04 4.45
C ALA A 12 19.52 7.01 3.89
N ILE A 13 18.77 6.31 4.75
CA ILE A 13 17.70 5.40 4.33
C ILE A 13 16.61 6.14 3.54
N PHE A 14 16.19 7.32 4.01
CA PHE A 14 15.17 8.12 3.35
C PHE A 14 15.60 8.54 1.93
N VAL A 15 16.82 9.05 1.78
CA VAL A 15 17.38 9.44 0.47
C VAL A 15 17.48 8.23 -0.46
N LEU A 16 18.01 7.10 0.01
CA LEU A 16 18.08 5.87 -0.80
C LEU A 16 16.68 5.37 -1.21
N ALA A 17 15.69 5.45 -0.33
CA ALA A 17 14.32 5.05 -0.63
C ALA A 17 13.69 5.92 -1.73
N ILE A 18 14.01 7.23 -1.78
CA ILE A 18 13.57 8.12 -2.87
C ILE A 18 14.16 7.65 -4.21
N PHE A 19 15.46 7.37 -4.26
CA PHE A 19 16.10 6.86 -5.49
C PHE A 19 15.43 5.56 -5.96
N VAL A 20 15.24 4.60 -5.05
CA VAL A 20 14.58 3.33 -5.38
C VAL A 20 13.16 3.58 -5.88
N GLY A 21 12.37 4.41 -5.19
CA GLY A 21 11.00 4.74 -5.59
C GLY A 21 10.92 5.35 -6.99
N TYR A 22 11.82 6.29 -7.31
CA TYR A 22 11.90 6.91 -8.62
C TYR A 22 12.16 5.88 -9.74
N TYR A 23 13.17 5.02 -9.60
CA TYR A 23 13.49 4.02 -10.61
C TYR A 23 12.39 2.96 -10.76
N VAL A 24 11.73 2.59 -9.67
CA VAL A 24 10.60 1.64 -9.70
C VAL A 24 9.42 2.20 -10.48
N VAL A 25 9.04 3.46 -10.26
CA VAL A 25 7.91 4.09 -10.97
C VAL A 25 8.27 4.37 -12.43
N TRP A 26 9.50 4.78 -12.74
CA TRP A 26 9.91 5.03 -14.13
C TRP A 26 9.89 3.75 -14.99
N SER A 27 10.08 2.60 -14.38
CA SER A 27 10.17 1.30 -15.08
C SER A 27 8.81 0.65 -15.35
N VAL A 28 7.69 1.34 -15.14
CA VAL A 28 6.35 0.80 -15.42
C VAL A 28 5.91 1.05 -16.86
N THR A 29 5.09 0.16 -17.41
CA THR A 29 4.52 0.37 -18.76
C THR A 29 3.41 1.44 -18.71
N PRO A 30 3.25 2.30 -19.75
CA PRO A 30 2.28 3.40 -19.72
C PRO A 30 0.83 2.97 -19.44
N ALA A 31 0.43 1.79 -19.92
CA ALA A 31 -0.90 1.23 -19.67
C ALA A 31 -1.19 0.93 -18.19
N LEU A 32 -0.13 0.76 -17.37
CA LEU A 32 -0.25 0.42 -15.96
C LEU A 32 -0.22 1.64 -15.02
N HIS A 33 -0.12 2.88 -15.53
CA HIS A 33 -0.09 4.07 -14.66
C HIS A 33 -1.35 4.21 -13.79
N THR A 34 -2.53 3.93 -14.35
CA THR A 34 -3.80 3.99 -13.59
C THR A 34 -3.89 2.89 -12.52
N PRO A 35 -3.59 1.61 -12.82
CA PRO A 35 -3.42 0.58 -11.79
C PRO A 35 -2.34 0.90 -10.75
N LEU A 36 -1.21 1.48 -11.17
CA LEU A 36 -0.10 1.85 -10.29
C LEU A 36 -0.54 2.90 -9.28
N MET A 37 -1.30 3.91 -9.73
CA MET A 37 -1.86 4.94 -8.84
C MET A 37 -2.76 4.31 -7.76
N ALA A 38 -3.55 3.30 -8.11
CA ALA A 38 -4.38 2.57 -7.14
C ALA A 38 -3.55 1.76 -6.14
N VAL A 39 -2.47 1.10 -6.60
CA VAL A 39 -1.52 0.37 -5.74
C VAL A 39 -0.84 1.33 -4.76
N THR A 40 -0.35 2.48 -5.24
CA THR A 40 0.34 3.45 -4.37
C THR A 40 -0.59 4.02 -3.31
N ASN A 41 -1.89 4.18 -3.62
CA ASN A 41 -2.88 4.56 -2.61
C ASN A 41 -3.01 3.47 -1.52
N ALA A 42 -3.13 2.20 -1.91
CA ALA A 42 -3.18 1.09 -0.95
C ALA A 42 -1.91 1.01 -0.08
N ILE A 43 -0.73 1.16 -0.68
CA ILE A 43 0.58 1.10 0.01
C ILE A 43 0.77 2.28 0.98
N SER A 44 0.22 3.46 0.66
CA SER A 44 0.29 4.63 1.55
C SER A 44 -0.30 4.38 2.94
N SER A 45 -1.11 3.33 3.09
CA SER A 45 -1.68 2.88 4.35
C SER A 45 -0.67 2.30 5.36
N VAL A 46 0.64 2.36 5.07
CA VAL A 46 1.71 2.07 6.05
C VAL A 46 1.56 2.88 7.35
N ILE A 47 0.83 4.00 7.30
CA ILE A 47 0.39 4.77 8.47
C ILE A 47 -0.32 3.94 9.56
N ILE A 48 -0.85 2.75 9.22
CA ILE A 48 -1.47 1.83 10.19
C ILE A 48 -0.51 1.46 11.32
N VAL A 49 0.81 1.39 11.05
CA VAL A 49 1.83 1.12 12.07
C VAL A 49 1.82 2.21 13.14
N GLY A 50 1.74 3.48 12.73
CA GLY A 50 1.62 4.61 13.65
C GLY A 50 0.30 4.59 14.43
N GLY A 51 -0.80 4.23 13.77
CA GLY A 51 -2.11 4.07 14.40
C GLY A 51 -2.12 2.98 15.48
N LEU A 52 -1.46 1.84 15.22
CA LEU A 52 -1.33 0.74 16.19
C LEU A 52 -0.50 1.17 17.42
N ILE A 53 0.61 1.88 17.20
CA ILE A 53 1.43 2.42 18.30
C ILE A 53 0.61 3.40 19.15
N ALA A 54 -0.15 4.30 18.51
CA ALA A 54 -1.01 5.25 19.21
C ALA A 54 -2.15 4.55 19.99
N ALA A 55 -2.80 3.56 19.37
CA ALA A 55 -3.86 2.77 20.02
C ALA A 55 -3.34 1.92 21.19
N ALA A 56 -2.07 1.50 21.13
CA ALA A 56 -1.39 0.74 22.18
C ALA A 56 -0.75 1.63 23.27
N SER A 57 -0.83 2.97 23.16
CA SER A 57 -0.25 3.86 24.16
C SER A 57 -0.91 3.66 25.53
N ALA A 58 -0.07 3.38 26.54
CA ALA A 58 -0.52 3.13 27.90
C ALA A 58 -0.91 4.44 28.59
N SER A 59 -2.03 4.40 29.30
CA SER A 59 -2.67 5.52 29.99
C SER A 59 -1.75 6.19 31.02
N SER A 60 -1.15 7.32 30.67
CA SER A 60 -0.81 8.38 31.62
C SER A 60 -1.66 9.61 31.30
N ASP A 61 -2.07 10.35 32.33
CA ASP A 61 -3.06 11.42 32.32
C ASP A 61 -3.11 12.21 30.99
N GLY A 62 -4.13 11.94 30.18
CA GLY A 62 -4.32 12.52 28.83
C GLY A 62 -4.29 11.53 27.65
N GLY A 63 -3.87 10.28 27.85
CA GLY A 63 -3.71 9.27 26.79
C GLY A 63 -4.99 8.77 26.11
N TRP A 64 -6.18 9.12 26.61
CA TRP A 64 -7.45 8.68 26.02
C TRP A 64 -7.66 9.24 24.60
N VAL A 65 -7.18 10.45 24.32
CA VAL A 65 -7.25 11.07 22.98
C VAL A 65 -6.36 10.31 22.00
N ALA A 66 -5.13 9.99 22.41
CA ALA A 66 -4.18 9.22 21.59
C ALA A 66 -4.72 7.83 21.27
N LYS A 67 -5.33 7.17 22.24
CA LYS A 67 -5.95 5.86 22.06
C LYS A 67 -7.16 5.91 21.14
N ALA A 68 -8.07 6.87 21.34
CA ALA A 68 -9.24 7.05 20.49
C ALA A 68 -8.85 7.41 19.05
N ALA A 69 -7.90 8.34 18.88
CA ALA A 69 -7.35 8.71 17.58
C ALA A 69 -6.62 7.53 16.92
N GLY A 70 -5.88 6.72 17.69
CA GLY A 70 -5.22 5.51 17.20
C GLY A 70 -6.20 4.48 16.68
N VAL A 71 -7.29 4.21 17.42
CA VAL A 71 -8.36 3.31 16.98
C VAL A 71 -9.05 3.83 15.71
N ALA A 72 -9.34 5.13 15.65
CA ALA A 72 -9.88 5.77 14.45
C ALA A 72 -8.92 5.64 13.26
N ALA A 73 -7.62 5.91 13.47
CA ALA A 73 -6.58 5.80 12.45
C ALA A 73 -6.44 4.37 11.92
N VAL A 74 -6.45 3.36 12.80
CA VAL A 74 -6.41 1.94 12.39
C VAL A 74 -7.64 1.56 11.57
N THR A 75 -8.82 2.06 11.96
CA THR A 75 -10.08 1.78 11.24
C THR A 75 -10.03 2.38 9.84
N LEU A 76 -9.67 3.66 9.72
CA LEU A 76 -9.57 4.35 8.44
C LEU A 76 -8.46 3.77 7.55
N ALA A 77 -7.29 3.45 8.12
CA ALA A 77 -6.20 2.82 7.40
C ALA A 77 -6.61 1.43 6.89
N SER A 78 -7.33 0.65 7.69
CA SER A 78 -7.84 -0.66 7.27
C SER A 78 -8.77 -0.54 6.06
N VAL A 79 -9.68 0.44 6.04
CA VAL A 79 -10.55 0.69 4.88
C VAL A 79 -9.74 1.01 3.62
N ASN A 80 -8.68 1.83 3.74
CA ASN A 80 -7.81 2.15 2.61
C ASN A 80 -7.02 0.91 2.13
N ILE A 81 -6.47 0.10 3.04
CA ILE A 81 -5.79 -1.17 2.69
C ILE A 81 -6.73 -2.07 1.89
N PHE A 82 -7.88 -2.43 2.48
CA PHE A 82 -8.79 -3.40 1.86
C PHE A 82 -9.42 -2.85 0.58
N GLY A 83 -9.88 -1.60 0.61
CA GLY A 83 -10.48 -0.93 -0.56
C GLY A 83 -9.46 -0.75 -1.69
N GLY A 84 -8.28 -0.23 -1.38
CA GLY A 84 -7.20 0.01 -2.34
C GLY A 84 -6.73 -1.26 -3.02
N PHE A 85 -6.48 -2.34 -2.25
CA PHE A 85 -6.08 -3.62 -2.85
C PHE A 85 -7.22 -4.32 -3.62
N MET A 86 -8.48 -4.20 -3.17
CA MET A 86 -9.63 -4.76 -3.90
C MET A 86 -9.81 -4.10 -5.27
N VAL A 87 -9.77 -2.76 -5.32
CA VAL A 87 -9.89 -1.99 -6.57
C VAL A 87 -8.72 -2.29 -7.50
N THR A 88 -7.50 -2.30 -6.97
CA THR A 88 -6.29 -2.66 -7.73
C THR A 88 -6.42 -4.03 -8.38
N ARG A 89 -6.89 -5.05 -7.64
CA ARG A 89 -7.08 -6.40 -8.20
C ARG A 89 -8.09 -6.41 -9.34
N ARG A 90 -9.18 -5.66 -9.22
CA ARG A 90 -10.17 -5.50 -10.31
C ARG A 90 -9.55 -4.82 -11.53
N MET A 91 -8.74 -3.78 -11.32
CA MET A 91 -8.04 -3.08 -12.40
C MET A 91 -7.05 -4.00 -13.14
N LEU A 92 -6.23 -4.75 -12.40
CA LEU A 92 -5.25 -5.67 -13.00
C LEU A 92 -5.92 -6.89 -13.65
N ALA A 93 -7.09 -7.32 -13.16
CA ALA A 93 -7.85 -8.42 -13.77
C ALA A 93 -8.34 -8.06 -15.18
N MET A 94 -8.58 -6.79 -15.49
CA MET A 94 -8.96 -6.35 -16.85
C MET A 94 -7.83 -6.50 -17.87
N TYR A 95 -6.57 -6.56 -17.41
CA TYR A 95 -5.41 -6.79 -18.27
C TYR A 95 -5.09 -8.28 -18.46
N ARG A 96 -5.76 -9.18 -17.74
CA ARG A 96 -5.63 -10.63 -17.96
C ARG A 96 -6.45 -11.03 -19.18
N LYS A 97 -5.80 -11.67 -20.15
CA LYS A 97 -6.48 -12.27 -21.31
C LYS A 97 -7.47 -13.31 -20.79
N LYS A 98 -8.77 -13.07 -20.92
CA LYS A 98 -9.81 -14.08 -20.66
C LYS A 98 -9.47 -15.28 -21.54
N GLU A 99 -9.25 -16.45 -20.95
CA GLU A 99 -9.08 -17.68 -21.73
C GLU A 99 -10.25 -17.76 -22.70
N ARG A 100 -9.93 -17.68 -24.00
CA ARG A 100 -10.90 -17.82 -25.07
C ARG A 100 -11.34 -19.28 -24.98
N LEU A 101 -12.46 -19.53 -24.30
CA LEU A 101 -13.15 -20.83 -24.38
C LEU A 101 -13.24 -21.16 -25.87
N LYS A 102 -12.58 -22.24 -26.29
CA LYS A 102 -12.68 -22.72 -27.68
C LYS A 102 -14.18 -22.91 -27.95
N PRO A 103 -14.73 -22.37 -29.03
CA PRO A 103 -16.09 -22.73 -29.43
C PRO A 103 -16.09 -24.26 -29.54
N VAL A 104 -16.97 -24.92 -28.80
CA VAL A 104 -17.23 -26.35 -28.99
C VAL A 104 -17.67 -26.46 -30.43
N ALA A 105 -16.82 -27.05 -31.27
CA ALA A 105 -17.09 -27.24 -32.68
C ALA A 105 -18.46 -27.91 -32.84
N ASP A 106 -19.24 -27.41 -33.77
CA ASP A 106 -20.56 -27.90 -34.17
C ASP A 106 -20.65 -29.43 -34.05
N ALA A 107 -21.37 -29.89 -33.03
CA ALA A 107 -21.86 -31.26 -32.98
C ALA A 107 -23.08 -31.35 -33.92
N LYS A 108 -22.80 -31.39 -35.23
CA LYS A 108 -23.74 -31.83 -36.25
C LYS A 108 -23.01 -32.76 -37.22
N ALA A 109 -23.17 -34.06 -36.98
CA ALA A 109 -23.20 -35.12 -37.99
C ALA A 109 -24.03 -36.27 -37.42
#